data_AF-W4PZ33-F1
#
_entry.id   AF-W4PZ33-F1
#
_cell.length_a   1.000
_cell.length_b   1.000
_cell.length_c   1.000
_cell.angle_alpha   90.00
_cell.angle_beta   90.00
_cell.angle_gamma   90.00
#
_symmetry.space_group_name_H-M   'P 1'
#
loop_
_entity.id
_entity.type
_entity.pdbx_description
1 polymer ?
#
loop_
_entity_poly.entity_id
_entity_poly.type
_entity_poly.pdbx_seq_one_letter_code
_entity_poly.pdbx_strand_id
1 'polypeptide(L)'
;MGKKGLVILAVTCFVFLLLYFGFLQIQIIRYSQVEVEEDVDYVMILGARVMGSTPSLSLQYRIDTAAEYLLKNKKAIAIATGGRGPGEDITEAEAIKKELVKKGIEESRIF
;
A
#
# COMPACT_ATOMS: atom_id res chain seq x y z
N MET A 1 -4.60 -26.09 40.22
CA MET A 1 -3.55 -26.33 39.21
C MET A 1 -2.21 -25.93 39.82
N GLY A 2 -1.23 -26.83 39.94
CA GLY A 2 0.06 -26.49 40.54
C GLY A 2 0.83 -25.47 39.68
N LYS A 3 1.75 -24.69 40.28
CA LYS A 3 2.56 -23.67 39.57
C LYS A 3 3.17 -24.19 38.25
N LYS A 4 3.61 -25.45 38.24
CA LYS A 4 4.15 -26.14 37.04
C LYS A 4 3.12 -26.29 35.90
N GLY A 5 1.87 -26.64 36.22
CA GLY A 5 0.82 -26.78 35.21
C GLY A 5 0.39 -25.45 34.60
N LEU A 6 0.41 -24.37 35.39
CA LEU A 6 0.16 -23.02 34.89
C LEU A 6 1.27 -22.55 33.94
N VAL A 7 2.53 -22.83 34.27
CA VAL A 7 3.67 -22.51 33.39
C VAL A 7 3.59 -23.27 32.07
N ILE A 8 3.29 -24.57 32.10
CA ILE A 8 3.17 -25.38 30.87
C ILE A 8 2.07 -24.81 29.96
N LEU A 9 0.89 -24.52 30.52
CA LEU A 9 -0.22 -23.94 29.75
C LEU A 9 0.16 -22.57 29.13
N ALA A 10 0.80 -21.69 29.90
CA ALA A 10 1.25 -20.39 29.41
C ALA A 10 2.26 -20.51 28.27
N VAL A 11 3.24 -21.42 28.39
CA VAL A 11 4.22 -21.70 27.34
C VAL A 11 3.54 -22.22 26.08
N THR A 12 2.60 -23.17 26.22
CA THR A 12 1.84 -23.70 25.08
C THR A 12 1.05 -22.60 24.36
N CYS A 13 0.32 -21.76 25.10
CA CYS A 13 -0.41 -20.62 24.51
C CYS A 13 0.53 -19.64 23.78
N PHE A 14 1.69 -19.35 24.38
CA PHE A 14 2.68 -18.47 23.77
C PHE A 14 3.24 -19.04 22.47
N VAL A 15 3.53 -20.35 22.43
CA VAL A 15 3.97 -21.04 21.21
C VAL A 15 2.91 -20.95 20.11
N PHE A 16 1.64 -21.20 20.42
CA PHE A 16 0.56 -21.05 19.42
C PHE A 16 0.42 -19.62 18.91
N LEU A 17 0.58 -18.62 19.77
CA LEU A 17 0.55 -17.22 19.36
C LEU A 17 1.72 -16.88 18.41
N LEU A 18 2.93 -17.39 18.69
CA LEU A 18 4.07 -17.22 17.78
C LEU A 18 3.85 -17.92 16.44
N LEU A 19 3.29 -19.14 16.44
CA LEU A 19 2.97 -19.86 15.21
C LEU A 19 1.92 -19.12 14.37
N TYR A 20 0.88 -18.59 15.01
CA TYR A 20 -0.14 -17.79 14.34
C TYR A 20 0.43 -16.50 13.76
N PHE A 21 1.25 -15.78 14.53
CA PHE A 21 1.92 -14.58 14.04
C PHE A 21 2.86 -14.89 12.86
N GLY A 22 3.65 -15.96 12.96
CA GLY A 22 4.52 -16.42 11.87
C GLY A 22 3.73 -16.79 10.61
N PHE A 23 2.59 -17.46 10.77
CA PHE A 23 1.69 -17.76 9.66
C PHE A 23 1.17 -16.48 8.97
N LEU A 24 0.70 -15.49 9.74
CA LEU A 24 0.23 -14.21 9.19
C LEU A 24 1.35 -13.48 8.45
N GLN A 25 2.57 -13.44 8.99
CA GLN A 25 3.72 -12.82 8.34
C GLN A 25 4.04 -13.48 6.98
N ILE A 26 4.02 -14.80 6.93
CA ILE A 26 4.24 -15.54 5.68
C ILE A 26 3.17 -15.18 4.65
N GLN A 27 1.90 -15.10 5.04
CA GLN A 27 0.82 -14.71 4.12
C GLN A 27 1.01 -13.27 3.61
N ILE A 28 1.32 -12.31 4.48
CA ILE A 28 1.54 -10.90 4.09
C ILE A 28 2.68 -10.81 3.06
N ILE A 29 3.81 -11.48 3.30
CA ILE A 29 4.96 -11.45 2.39
C ILE A 29 4.59 -12.07 1.03
N ARG A 30 3.90 -13.21 1.03
CA ARG A 30 3.47 -13.86 -0.22
C ARG A 30 2.58 -12.96 -1.07
N TYR A 31 1.62 -12.27 -0.45
CA TYR A 31 0.75 -11.35 -1.18
C TYR A 31 1.47 -10.07 -1.62
N SER A 32 2.52 -9.63 -0.92
CA SER A 32 3.33 -8.48 -1.34
C SER A 32 4.19 -8.74 -2.58
N GLN A 33 4.40 -10.02 -2.93
CA GLN A 33 5.25 -10.46 -4.03
C GLN A 33 4.44 -10.92 -5.26
N VAL A 34 3.13 -10.67 -5.29
CA VAL A 34 2.29 -11.05 -6.43
C VAL A 34 2.74 -10.27 -7.66
N GLU A 35 3.10 -11.00 -8.72
CA GLU A 35 3.46 -10.40 -10.00
C GLU A 35 2.25 -9.66 -10.59
N VAL A 36 2.50 -8.44 -11.03
CA VAL A 36 1.50 -7.62 -11.71
C VAL A 36 1.57 -7.98 -13.19
N GLU A 37 0.41 -8.19 -13.80
CA GLU A 37 0.30 -8.41 -15.25
C GLU A 37 0.95 -7.24 -16.01
N GLU A 38 1.78 -7.55 -17.00
CA GLU A 38 2.36 -6.55 -17.89
C GLU A 38 1.31 -6.11 -18.92
N ASP A 39 1.42 -4.88 -19.43
CA ASP A 39 0.55 -4.33 -20.49
C ASP A 39 -0.94 -4.13 -20.14
N VAL A 40 -1.28 -3.78 -18.89
CA VAL A 40 -2.65 -3.33 -18.56
C VAL A 40 -2.95 -1.95 -19.15
N ASP A 41 -4.20 -1.74 -19.59
CA ASP A 41 -4.64 -0.43 -20.12
C ASP A 41 -4.72 0.65 -19.03
N TYR A 42 -5.09 0.25 -17.81
CA TYR A 42 -5.35 1.18 -16.70
C TYR A 42 -4.76 0.68 -15.37
N VAL A 43 -4.19 1.62 -14.61
CA VAL A 43 -3.68 1.42 -13.24
C VAL A 43 -4.48 2.31 -12.29
N MET A 44 -5.29 1.71 -11.43
CA MET A 44 -6.04 2.45 -10.41
C MET A 44 -5.22 2.59 -9.14
N ILE A 45 -5.05 3.83 -8.67
CA ILE A 45 -4.25 4.15 -7.50
C ILE A 45 -5.20 4.60 -6.39
N LEU A 46 -5.28 3.78 -5.34
CA LEU A 46 -6.19 4.01 -4.22
C LEU A 46 -5.68 5.12 -3.29
N GLY A 47 -6.55 6.06 -2.96
CA GLY A 47 -6.34 7.08 -1.94
C GLY A 47 -6.08 6.50 -0.54
N ALA A 48 -5.52 7.30 0.36
CA ALA A 48 -5.24 6.88 1.74
C ALA A 48 -5.32 8.05 2.74
N ARG A 49 -4.32 8.93 2.75
CA ARG A 49 -4.30 10.14 3.56
C ARG A 49 -3.29 11.14 3.03
N VAL A 50 -3.63 12.41 3.09
CA VAL A 50 -2.75 13.56 2.89
C VAL A 50 -2.58 14.31 4.23
N MET A 51 -1.42 14.94 4.42
CA MET A 51 -1.10 15.80 5.55
C MET A 51 -0.89 17.22 5.01
N GLY A 52 -1.93 18.04 5.06
CA GLY A 52 -1.98 19.30 4.31
C GLY A 52 -1.96 19.03 2.82
N SER A 53 -0.78 19.16 2.19
CA SER A 53 -0.55 18.83 0.77
C SER A 53 0.47 17.71 0.52
N THR A 54 0.99 17.09 1.59
CA THR A 54 2.00 16.04 1.51
C THR A 54 1.35 14.67 1.68
N PRO A 55 1.57 13.70 0.78
CA PRO A 55 1.08 12.33 0.97
C PRO A 55 1.54 11.74 2.30
N SER A 56 0.69 10.95 2.95
CA SER A 56 1.13 10.05 4.02
C SER A 56 2.10 9.00 3.47
N LEU A 57 2.85 8.36 4.36
CA LEU A 57 3.83 7.34 3.96
C LEU A 57 3.18 6.19 3.16
N SER A 58 1.99 5.76 3.56
CA SER A 58 1.25 4.71 2.83
C SER A 58 0.80 5.17 1.45
N LEU A 59 0.34 6.42 1.31
CA LEU A 59 -0.01 6.99 0.01
C LEU A 59 1.22 7.13 -0.88
N GLN A 60 2.35 7.58 -0.32
CA GLN A 60 3.61 7.71 -1.05
C GLN A 60 4.10 6.37 -1.60
N TYR A 61 4.07 5.28 -0.80
CA TYR A 61 4.45 3.96 -1.29
C TYR A 61 3.58 3.51 -2.48
N ARG A 62 2.27 3.77 -2.45
CA ARG A 62 1.37 3.46 -3.57
C ARG A 62 1.73 4.26 -4.82
N ILE A 63 2.00 5.55 -4.65
CA ILE A 63 2.45 6.44 -5.74
C ILE A 63 3.77 5.95 -6.33
N ASP A 64 4.72 5.54 -5.49
CA ASP A 64 6.04 5.06 -5.91
C ASP A 64 5.91 3.77 -6.72
N THR A 65 5.17 2.78 -6.21
CA THR A 65 4.90 1.53 -6.94
C THR A 65 4.17 1.79 -8.26
N ALA A 66 3.18 2.69 -8.26
CA ALA A 66 2.47 3.05 -9.49
C ALA A 66 3.40 3.74 -10.51
N ALA A 67 4.26 4.66 -10.05
CA ALA A 67 5.22 5.34 -10.91
C ALA A 67 6.21 4.35 -11.54
N GLU A 68 6.76 3.41 -10.77
CA GLU A 68 7.63 2.35 -11.28
C GLU A 68 6.94 1.52 -12.37
N TYR A 69 5.69 1.13 -12.16
CA TYR A 69 4.91 0.39 -13.15
C TYR A 69 4.63 1.23 -14.40
N LEU A 70 4.17 2.47 -14.26
CA LEU A 70 3.80 3.38 -15.37
C LEU A 70 5.02 3.83 -16.18
N LEU A 71 6.21 3.86 -15.58
CA LEU A 71 7.46 4.13 -16.28
C LEU A 71 7.87 2.97 -17.20
N LYS A 72 7.62 1.72 -16.79
CA LYS A 72 7.85 0.52 -17.61
C LYS A 72 6.77 0.35 -18.68
N ASN A 73 5.51 0.65 -18.33
CA ASN A 73 4.33 0.47 -19.18
C ASN A 73 3.85 1.84 -19.71
N LYS A 74 4.46 2.32 -20.80
CA LYS A 74 4.19 3.67 -21.33
C LYS A 74 2.79 3.89 -21.88
N LYS A 75 2.07 2.81 -22.22
CA LYS A 75 0.69 2.85 -22.71
C LYS A 75 -0.36 2.90 -21.59
N ALA A 76 0.00 2.43 -20.40
CA ALA A 76 -0.91 2.35 -19.28
C ALA A 76 -1.31 3.75 -18.79
N ILE A 77 -2.60 3.91 -18.49
CA ILE A 77 -3.21 5.13 -17.98
C ILE A 77 -3.38 5.01 -16.47
N ALA A 78 -2.96 6.03 -15.72
CA ALA A 78 -3.16 6.10 -14.28
C ALA A 78 -4.52 6.71 -13.96
N ILE A 79 -5.28 6.06 -13.07
CA ILE A 79 -6.51 6.59 -12.48
C ILE A 79 -6.21 6.92 -11.02
N ALA A 80 -6.01 8.20 -10.71
CA ALA A 80 -5.82 8.71 -9.37
C ALA A 80 -7.16 8.80 -8.66
N THR A 81 -7.30 8.10 -7.53
CA THR A 81 -8.55 8.08 -6.78
C THR A 81 -8.39 8.65 -5.38
N GLY A 82 -9.49 9.12 -4.81
CA GLY A 82 -9.54 9.59 -3.43
C GLY A 82 -10.02 11.03 -3.29
N GLY A 83 -10.74 11.29 -2.20
CA GLY A 83 -11.42 12.56 -1.94
C GLY A 83 -10.55 13.53 -1.16
N ARG A 84 -11.19 14.50 -0.48
CA ARG A 84 -10.54 15.34 0.53
C ARG A 84 -11.08 14.98 1.91
N GLY A 85 -10.18 14.61 2.81
CA GLY A 85 -10.46 14.33 4.21
C GLY A 85 -10.30 15.54 5.14
N PRO A 86 -10.65 15.39 6.43
CA PRO A 86 -10.45 16.44 7.42
C PRO A 86 -8.96 16.79 7.61
N GLY A 87 -8.62 18.07 7.48
CA GLY A 87 -7.23 18.56 7.63
C GLY A 87 -6.34 18.37 6.40
N GLU A 88 -6.93 18.07 5.24
CA GLU A 88 -6.25 17.99 3.96
C GLU A 88 -6.52 19.26 3.13
N ASP A 89 -5.46 19.86 2.59
CA ASP A 89 -5.55 21.08 1.76
C ASP A 89 -5.94 20.74 0.32
N ILE A 90 -5.60 19.53 -0.13
CA ILE A 90 -5.86 19.00 -1.48
C ILE A 90 -6.53 17.63 -1.40
N THR A 91 -7.09 17.15 -2.50
CA THR A 91 -7.59 15.77 -2.56
C THR A 91 -6.43 14.77 -2.62
N GLU A 92 -6.67 13.55 -2.20
CA GLU A 92 -5.73 12.43 -2.38
C GLU A 92 -5.42 12.20 -3.86
N ALA A 93 -6.43 12.28 -4.74
CA ALA A 93 -6.26 12.15 -6.18
C ALA A 93 -5.34 13.25 -6.75
N GLU A 94 -5.51 14.49 -6.30
CA GLU A 94 -4.63 15.61 -6.67
C GLU A 94 -3.20 15.40 -6.16
N ALA A 95 -3.02 14.91 -4.93
CA ALA A 95 -1.72 14.57 -4.38
C ALA A 95 -1.03 13.47 -5.19
N ILE A 96 -1.75 12.40 -5.56
CA ILE A 96 -1.27 11.32 -6.43
C ILE A 96 -0.83 11.90 -7.77
N LYS A 97 -1.69 12.68 -8.44
CA LYS A 97 -1.39 13.26 -9.75
C LYS A 97 -0.12 14.11 -9.70
N LYS A 98 -0.02 15.02 -8.72
CA LYS A 98 1.13 15.91 -8.55
C LYS A 98 2.44 15.14 -8.38
N GLU A 99 2.45 14.09 -7.56
CA GLU A 99 3.65 13.29 -7.33
C GLU A 99 4.01 12.39 -8.52
N LEU A 100 3.04 11.85 -9.24
CA LEU A 100 3.30 11.09 -10.47
C LEU A 100 3.93 11.97 -11.56
N VAL A 101 3.42 13.19 -11.75
CA VAL A 101 4.00 14.16 -12.70
C VAL A 101 5.44 14.50 -12.31
N LYS A 102 5.71 14.74 -11.01
CA LYS A 102 7.09 14.96 -10.51
C LYS A 102 8.03 13.78 -10.79
N LYS A 103 7.49 12.56 -10.83
CA LYS A 103 8.24 11.33 -11.15
C LYS A 103 8.38 11.06 -12.65
N GLY A 104 7.94 11.99 -13.51
CA GLY A 104 8.13 11.92 -14.96
C GLY A 104 7.04 11.13 -15.70
N ILE A 105 5.88 10.91 -15.08
CA ILE A 105 4.71 10.40 -15.79
C ILE A 105 4.04 11.56 -16.54
N GLU A 106 3.73 11.35 -17.82
CA GLU A 106 3.06 12.35 -18.64
C GLU A 106 1.67 12.67 -18.07
N GLU A 107 1.37 13.96 -17.89
CA GLU A 107 0.12 14.39 -17.26
C GLU A 107 -1.12 13.94 -18.05
N SER A 108 -1.03 13.82 -19.37
CA SER A 108 -2.07 13.31 -20.26
C SER A 108 -2.47 11.86 -19.98
N ARG A 109 -1.65 11.12 -19.23
CA ARG A 109 -1.90 9.73 -18.83
C ARG A 109 -2.48 9.61 -17.43
N ILE A 110 -2.78 10.71 -16.73
CA ILE A 110 -3.25 10.68 -15.34
C ILE A 110 -4.63 11.33 -15.26
N PHE A 111 -5.63 10.55 -14.83
CA PHE A 111 -7.03 10.94 -14.70
C PHE A 111 -7.50 10.84 -13.26
#